data_AF-A0A6B3H1W8-F1
#
_entry.id   AF-A0A6B3H1W8-F1
#
_cell.length_a   1.000
_cell.length_b   1.000
_cell.length_c   1.000
_cell.angle_alpha   90.00
_cell.angle_beta   90.00
_cell.angle_gamma   90.00
#
_symmetry.space_group_name_H-M   'P 1'
#
loop_
_entity.id
_entity.type
_entity.pdbx_description
1 polymer ?
#
loop_
_entity_poly.entity_id
_entity_poly.type
_entity_poly.pdbx_seq_one_letter_code
_entity_poly.pdbx_strand_id
1 'polypeptide(L)'
;EITWIAGPKMSHGHPEGVDWLLVIGDETALPAIGRWLAEMPAGTRARVFIEVGEESHRQDLPTEADATITWLTRDGAPAGTTD
;
A
#
# COMPACT_ATOMS: atom_id res chain seq x y z
N GLU A 1 -18.19 0.18 -26.61
CA GLU A 1 -18.69 -0.46 -25.38
C GLU A 1 -18.88 0.59 -24.29
N ILE A 2 -19.86 0.40 -23.40
CA ILE A 2 -20.11 1.28 -22.25
C ILE A 2 -19.79 0.48 -20.98
N THR A 3 -18.94 1.03 -20.11
CA THR A 3 -18.65 0.49 -18.77
C THR A 3 -19.22 1.42 -17.71
N TRP A 4 -19.96 0.86 -16.75
CA TRP A 4 -20.52 1.61 -15.62
C TRP A 4 -19.62 1.49 -14.40
N ILE A 5 -19.41 2.60 -13.69
CA ILE A 5 -18.63 2.66 -12.45
C ILE A 5 -19.54 3.17 -11.34
N ALA A 6 -19.55 2.51 -10.19
CA ALA A 6 -20.29 2.93 -9.00
C ALA A 6 -19.39 2.88 -7.76
N GLY A 7 -19.51 3.88 -6.88
CA GLY A 7 -18.70 4.02 -5.67
C GLY A 7 -18.02 5.40 -5.55
N PRO A 8 -17.06 5.55 -4.61
CA PRO A 8 -16.56 4.53 -3.68
C PRO A 8 -17.56 4.21 -2.57
N LYS A 9 -17.55 2.96 -2.09
CA LYS A 9 -18.35 2.56 -0.92
C LYS A 9 -17.81 3.17 0.37
N MET A 10 -16.49 3.30 0.49
CA MET A 10 -15.79 3.89 1.64
C MET A 10 -14.35 4.25 1.25
N SER A 11 -13.80 5.28 1.87
CA SER A 11 -12.37 5.64 1.83
C SER A 11 -12.00 6.32 3.15
N HIS A 12 -10.77 6.12 3.61
CA HIS A 12 -10.25 6.76 4.82
C HIS A 12 -8.93 7.49 4.53
N GLY A 13 -8.73 8.61 5.22
CA GLY A 13 -7.45 9.30 5.28
C GLY A 13 -6.47 8.63 6.24
N HIS A 14 -5.29 9.20 6.36
CA HIS A 14 -4.27 8.75 7.31
C HIS A 14 -4.74 8.97 8.75
N PRO A 15 -4.38 8.08 9.69
CA PRO A 15 -4.54 8.35 11.12
C PRO A 15 -3.72 9.57 11.54
N GLU A 16 -4.30 10.44 12.37
CA GLU A 16 -3.62 11.61 12.95
C GLU A 16 -3.24 11.36 14.42
N GLY A 17 -2.25 12.11 14.93
CA GLY A 17 -1.87 12.08 16.35
C GLY A 17 -1.13 10.82 16.79
N VAL A 18 -0.54 10.06 15.86
CA VAL A 18 0.25 8.87 16.12
C VAL A 18 1.74 9.12 15.86
N ASP A 19 2.61 8.43 16.61
CA ASP A 19 4.07 8.58 16.48
C ASP A 19 4.62 7.95 15.19
N TRP A 20 3.95 6.93 14.67
CA TRP A 20 4.32 6.22 13.45
C TRP A 20 3.15 5.38 12.90
N LEU A 21 3.26 4.98 11.63
CA LEU A 21 2.26 4.18 10.90
C LEU A 21 2.81 2.82 10.49
N LEU A 22 1.98 1.78 10.59
CA LEU A 22 2.18 0.48 9.97
C LEU A 22 1.18 0.32 8.83
N VAL A 23 1.67 0.06 7.61
CA VAL A 23 0.85 -0.17 6.43
C VAL A 23 1.20 -1.54 5.85
N ILE A 24 0.21 -2.41 5.67
CA ILE A 24 0.42 -3.77 5.16
C ILE A 24 -0.64 -4.05 4.11
N GLY A 25 -0.25 -4.66 2.99
CA GLY A 25 -1.17 -5.15 1.99
C GLY A 25 -0.48 -5.99 0.93
N ASP A 26 -1.27 -6.65 0.10
CA ASP A 26 -0.80 -7.36 -1.09
C ASP A 26 -0.87 -6.46 -2.33
N GLU A 27 -0.67 -7.03 -3.52
CA GLU A 27 -0.72 -6.28 -4.77
C GLU A 27 -2.07 -5.63 -5.04
N THR A 28 -3.16 -6.10 -4.43
CA THR A 28 -4.50 -5.51 -4.62
C THR A 28 -4.65 -4.21 -3.83
N ALA A 29 -3.88 -4.06 -2.75
CA ALA A 29 -3.82 -2.84 -1.93
C ALA A 29 -2.84 -1.78 -2.47
N LEU A 30 -1.96 -2.14 -3.43
CA LEU A 30 -0.94 -1.25 -3.99
C LEU A 30 -1.48 0.14 -4.41
N PRO A 31 -2.62 0.25 -5.13
CA PRO A 31 -3.14 1.57 -5.50
C PRO A 31 -3.48 2.45 -4.29
N ALA A 32 -4.02 1.86 -3.23
CA ALA A 32 -4.35 2.58 -2.01
C ALA A 32 -3.10 2.97 -1.20
N ILE A 33 -2.13 2.05 -1.09
CA ILE A 33 -0.84 2.29 -0.42
C ILE A 33 -0.06 3.40 -1.15
N GLY A 34 0.02 3.34 -2.48
CA GLY A 34 0.69 4.36 -3.28
C GLY A 34 0.07 5.75 -3.11
N ARG A 35 -1.27 5.84 -3.13
CA ARG A 35 -1.98 7.08 -2.82
C ARG A 35 -1.63 7.61 -1.42
N TRP A 36 -1.65 6.73 -0.41
CA TRP A 36 -1.30 7.11 0.95
C TRP A 36 0.13 7.63 1.04
N LEU A 37 1.11 6.92 0.48
CA LEU A 37 2.52 7.32 0.49
C LEU A 37 2.76 8.67 -0.19
N ALA A 38 2.09 8.92 -1.32
CA ALA A 38 2.18 10.20 -2.04
C ALA A 38 1.55 11.38 -1.29
N GLU A 39 0.50 11.12 -0.50
CA GLU A 39 -0.22 12.14 0.27
C GLU A 39 0.30 12.32 1.71
N MET A 40 1.16 11.42 2.20
CA MET A 40 1.68 11.50 3.57
C MET A 40 2.48 12.80 3.80
N PRO A 41 2.27 13.49 4.93
CA PRO A 41 3.09 14.64 5.30
C PRO A 41 4.58 14.28 5.40
N ALA A 42 5.44 15.23 5.04
CA ALA A 42 6.87 15.04 5.10
C ALA A 42 7.34 14.63 6.51
N GLY A 43 8.24 13.65 6.59
CA GLY A 43 8.77 13.15 7.87
C GLY A 43 7.81 12.25 8.67
N THR A 44 6.63 11.93 8.16
CA THR A 44 5.76 10.91 8.76
C THR A 44 6.50 9.58 8.83
N ARG A 45 6.66 9.01 10.02
CA ARG A 45 7.35 7.74 10.18
C ARG A 45 6.44 6.59 9.79
N ALA A 46 6.83 5.81 8.79
CA ALA A 46 6.02 4.68 8.33
C ALA A 46 6.86 3.43 8.08
N ARG A 47 6.28 2.27 8.41
CA ARG A 47 6.77 0.96 7.96
C ARG A 47 5.72 0.36 7.04
N VAL A 48 6.13 0.07 5.81
CA VAL A 48 5.23 -0.42 4.77
C VAL A 48 5.70 -1.80 4.33
N PHE A 49 4.80 -2.77 4.37
CA PHE A 49 5.06 -4.13 3.87
C PHE A 49 4.10 -4.42 2.73
N ILE A 50 4.65 -4.77 1.57
CA ILE A 50 3.89 -5.00 0.35
C ILE A 50 4.24 -6.38 -0.19
N GLU A 51 3.24 -7.25 -0.22
CA GLU A 51 3.37 -8.56 -0.84
C GLU A 51 3.07 -8.47 -2.34
N VAL A 52 3.91 -9.09 -3.16
CA VAL A 52 3.73 -9.18 -4.61
C VAL A 52 4.08 -10.58 -5.12
N GLY A 53 3.51 -10.96 -6.26
CA GLY A 53 3.78 -12.26 -6.87
C GLY A 53 5.25 -12.49 -7.23
N GLU A 54 5.91 -11.46 -7.78
CA GLU A 54 7.28 -11.53 -8.31
C GLU A 54 8.00 -10.19 -8.18
N GLU A 55 9.34 -10.21 -8.27
CA GLU A 55 10.20 -9.03 -8.15
C GLU A 55 9.86 -7.92 -9.17
N SER A 56 9.47 -8.29 -10.38
CA SER A 56 9.10 -7.36 -11.47
C SER A 56 7.83 -6.56 -11.19
N HIS A 57 7.01 -6.97 -10.22
CA HIS A 57 5.79 -6.26 -9.84
C HIS A 57 6.03 -5.10 -8.88
N ARG A 58 7.26 -4.92 -8.39
CA ARG A 58 7.60 -3.76 -7.54
C ARG A 58 7.44 -2.48 -8.34
N GLN A 59 6.88 -1.46 -7.69
CA GLN A 59 6.64 -0.15 -8.28
C GLN A 59 7.48 0.90 -7.57
N ASP A 60 7.82 1.97 -8.27
CA ASP A 60 8.32 3.16 -7.61
C ASP A 60 7.16 3.85 -6.89
N LEU A 61 7.32 4.06 -5.58
CA LEU A 61 6.27 4.60 -4.71
C LEU A 61 6.78 5.92 -4.11
N PRO A 62 6.54 7.06 -4.79
CA PRO A 62 7.05 8.35 -4.33
C PRO A 62 6.43 8.73 -2.99
N THR A 63 7.26 9.28 -2.10
CA THR A 63 6.83 9.73 -0.78
C THR A 63 7.79 10.76 -0.20
N GLU A 64 7.25 11.73 0.52
CA GLU A 64 8.02 12.67 1.36
C GLU A 64 8.10 12.17 2.83
N ALA A 65 7.42 11.07 3.13
CA ALA A 65 7.43 10.44 4.45
C ALA A 65 8.80 9.81 4.76
N ASP A 66 9.11 9.66 6.04
CA ASP A 66 10.21 8.79 6.50
C ASP A 66 9.71 7.33 6.50
N ALA A 67 9.44 6.82 5.29
CA ALA A 67 8.85 5.51 5.06
C ALA A 67 9.91 4.47 4.70
N THR A 68 9.92 3.36 5.44
CA THR A 68 10.65 2.16 5.04
C THR A 68 9.70 1.19 4.33
N ILE A 69 9.89 1.01 3.03
CA ILE A 69 9.09 0.10 2.20
C ILE A 69 9.82 -1.24 2.06
N THR A 70 9.18 -2.31 2.52
CA THR A 70 9.66 -3.69 2.42
C THR A 70 8.77 -4.47 1.46
N TRP A 71 9.38 -5.02 0.43
CA TRP A 71 8.71 -5.86 -0.55
C TRP A 71 8.86 -7.33 -0.17
N LEU A 72 7.76 -8.08 -0.26
CA LEU A 72 7.70 -9.52 0.01
C LEU A 72 7.30 -10.21 -1.29
N THR A 73 8.22 -10.92 -1.93
CA THR A 73 7.93 -11.70 -3.13
C THR A 73 7.41 -13.08 -2.73
N ARG A 74 6.34 -13.54 -3.39
CA ARG A 74 5.84 -14.90 -3.19
C ARG A 74 6.68 -15.95 -3.90
N ASP A 75 7.31 -15.61 -5.02
CA ASP A 75 8.18 -16.50 -5.79
C ASP A 75 7.52 -17.87 -6.10
N GLY A 76 6.23 -17.83 -6.46
CA GLY A 76 5.42 -19.01 -6.78
C GLY A 76 4.70 -19.66 -5.58
N ALA A 77 4.89 -19.16 -4.36
CA ALA A 77 4.05 -19.53 -3.23
C ALA A 77 2.61 -19.01 -3.42
N PRO A 78 1.59 -19.70 -2.87
CA PRO A 78 0.23 -19.17 -2.80
C PRO A 78 0.18 -17.87 -1.96
N ALA A 79 -0.81 -17.02 -2.23
CA ALA A 79 -1.10 -15.89 -1.36
C ALA A 79 -1.53 -16.34 0.04
N GLY A 80 -1.26 -15.49 1.04
CA GLY A 80 -1.73 -15.71 2.39
C GLY A 80 -3.25 -15.88 2.46
N THR A 81 -3.73 -16.76 3.33
CA THR A 81 -5.16 -16.97 3.56
C THR A 81 -5.57 -16.37 4.91
N THR A 82 -6.85 -16.05 5.08
CA THR A 82 -7.43 -15.55 6.34
C THR A 82 -8.04 -16.65 7.20
N ASP A 83 -7.76 -17.92 6.86
CA ASP A 83 -8.31 -19.12 7.52
C ASP A 83 -7.51 -19.50 8.78
#